data_AF-A0A7M3MA58-F1
#
_entry.id   AF-A0A7M3MA58-F1
#
_cell.length_a   1.000
_cell.length_b   1.000
_cell.length_c   1.000
_cell.angle_alpha   90.00
_cell.angle_beta   90.00
_cell.angle_gamma   90.00
#
_symmetry.space_group_name_H-M   'P 1'
#
loop_
_entity.id
_entity.type
_entity.pdbx_description
1 polymer ?
#
loop_
_entity_poly.entity_id
_entity_poly.type
_entity_poly.pdbx_seq_one_letter_code
_entity_poly.pdbx_strand_id
1 'polypeptide(L)'
;DPSPVMYVVPDEESALDVSRDRLLPLFQQSPDLVQYLSSSADDRSLRRMKLNHMPLHLAWARSAARLASKAVKHVIFDEVDKYPAASSKKEADPMSLADKRQRTYRWDKKTLKFSSPTVEEGPIWKGLHECNAVFHYHARCPACGFLQRLEFTAEDGSPRVGWPEDVRDPGRIESEHLAWYECVQCKAHWDDYQRDKAVKLGEWREARTGTELFAYLDAHRPARVGFHLSALYSQFVSLSETAAAFLRKKN
;
A
#
# COMPACT_ATOMS: atom_id res chain seq x y z
N ASP A 1 16.72 -14.00 7.49
CA ASP A 1 17.09 -15.23 6.77
C ASP A 1 16.18 -15.47 5.58
N PRO A 2 16.74 -15.86 4.43
CA PRO A 2 15.92 -16.27 3.29
C PRO A 2 15.08 -17.49 3.65
N SER A 3 13.81 -17.49 3.24
CA SER A 3 12.84 -18.50 3.67
C SER A 3 11.62 -18.53 2.75
N PRO A 4 10.86 -19.64 2.68
CA PRO A 4 9.71 -19.74 1.78
C PRO A 4 8.70 -18.59 1.94
N VAL A 5 8.36 -17.95 0.83
CA VAL A 5 7.36 -16.86 0.75
C VAL A 5 6.14 -17.34 -0.04
N MET A 6 4.94 -16.93 0.37
CA MET A 6 3.74 -17.01 -0.44
C MET A 6 3.26 -15.59 -0.79
N TYR A 7 3.08 -15.30 -2.07
CA TYR A 7 2.45 -14.07 -2.57
C TYR A 7 1.05 -14.43 -3.04
N VAL A 8 0.05 -13.78 -2.46
CA VAL A 8 -1.37 -14.07 -2.66
C VAL A 8 -2.02 -12.86 -3.33
N VAL A 9 -2.80 -13.12 -4.36
CA VAL A 9 -3.59 -12.12 -5.11
C VAL A 9 -5.05 -12.57 -5.20
N PRO A 10 -5.98 -11.75 -5.73
CA PRO A 10 -7.40 -12.11 -5.78
C PRO A 10 -7.71 -13.37 -6.61
N ASP A 11 -7.10 -13.52 -7.78
CA ASP A 11 -7.39 -14.61 -8.73
C ASP A 11 -6.16 -15.14 -9.47
N GLU A 12 -6.34 -16.26 -10.19
CA GLU A 12 -5.24 -16.96 -10.85
C GLU A 12 -4.61 -16.16 -11.99
N GLU A 13 -5.42 -15.47 -12.79
CA GLU A 13 -4.94 -14.67 -13.92
C GLU A 13 -4.05 -13.54 -13.41
N SER A 14 -4.51 -12.81 -12.39
CA SER A 14 -3.72 -11.79 -11.68
C SER A 14 -2.40 -12.36 -11.14
N ALA A 15 -2.38 -13.62 -10.66
CA ALA A 15 -1.19 -14.24 -10.10
C ALA A 15 -0.16 -14.53 -11.19
N LEU A 16 -0.62 -15.02 -12.34
CA LEU A 16 0.21 -15.30 -13.50
C LEU A 16 0.75 -14.00 -14.11
N ASP A 17 -0.06 -12.96 -14.19
CA ASP A 17 0.34 -11.64 -14.69
C ASP A 17 1.37 -10.98 -13.77
N VAL A 18 1.15 -10.97 -12.46
CA VAL A 18 2.15 -10.48 -11.49
C VAL A 18 3.46 -11.26 -11.61
N SER A 19 3.41 -12.58 -11.79
CA SER A 19 4.62 -13.38 -11.97
C SER A 19 5.35 -13.04 -13.26
N ARG A 20 4.62 -12.95 -14.39
CA ARG A 20 5.17 -12.77 -15.74
C ARG A 20 5.66 -11.35 -15.98
N ASP A 21 4.88 -10.36 -15.56
CA ASP A 21 5.06 -8.97 -15.98
C ASP A 21 5.75 -8.11 -14.91
N ARG A 22 5.79 -8.58 -13.65
CA ARG A 22 6.42 -7.84 -12.55
C ARG A 22 7.55 -8.61 -11.91
N LEU A 23 7.29 -9.78 -11.33
CA LEU A 23 8.29 -10.49 -10.53
C LEU A 23 9.45 -11.02 -11.38
N LEU A 24 9.17 -11.74 -12.47
CA LEU A 24 10.24 -12.25 -13.33
C LEU A 24 11.11 -11.11 -13.91
N PRO A 25 10.52 -10.04 -14.50
CA PRO A 25 11.29 -8.89 -14.97
C PRO A 25 12.11 -8.21 -13.87
N LEU A 26 11.53 -8.04 -12.67
CA LEU A 26 12.23 -7.44 -11.53
C LEU A 26 13.53 -8.18 -11.22
N PHE A 27 13.49 -9.52 -11.15
CA PHE A 27 14.68 -10.32 -10.88
C PHE A 27 15.63 -10.39 -12.08
N GLN A 28 15.12 -10.47 -13.31
CA GLN A 28 15.96 -10.63 -14.50
C GLN A 28 16.68 -9.36 -14.90
N GLN A 29 16.05 -8.19 -14.73
CA GLN A 29 16.56 -6.91 -15.21
C GLN A 29 17.32 -6.13 -14.14
N SER A 30 17.17 -6.50 -12.86
CA SER A 30 17.94 -5.89 -11.78
C SER A 30 19.31 -6.58 -11.64
N PRO A 31 20.43 -5.85 -11.83
CA PRO A 31 21.78 -6.40 -11.69
C PRO A 31 22.03 -7.04 -10.32
N ASP A 32 21.44 -6.49 -9.26
CA ASP A 32 21.63 -6.98 -7.90
C ASP A 32 20.74 -8.19 -7.57
N LEU A 33 19.60 -8.35 -8.24
CA LEU A 33 18.65 -9.43 -7.96
C LEU A 33 18.86 -10.66 -8.86
N VAL A 34 19.40 -10.48 -10.06
CA VAL A 34 19.55 -11.56 -11.05
C VAL A 34 20.41 -12.72 -10.53
N GLN A 35 21.41 -12.43 -9.70
CA GLN A 35 22.27 -13.42 -9.05
C GLN A 35 21.51 -14.39 -8.11
N TYR A 36 20.29 -14.05 -7.69
CA TYR A 36 19.47 -14.90 -6.84
C TYR A 36 18.56 -15.85 -7.63
N LEU A 37 18.41 -15.66 -8.94
CA LEU A 37 17.62 -16.58 -9.76
C LEU A 37 18.34 -17.93 -9.88
N SER A 38 17.57 -19.02 -9.80
CA SER A 38 18.06 -20.35 -10.15
C SER A 38 18.53 -20.37 -11.61
N SER A 39 19.61 -21.10 -11.87
CA SER A 39 20.11 -21.36 -13.22
C SER A 39 19.22 -22.30 -14.03
N SER A 40 18.33 -23.06 -13.36
CA SER A 40 17.36 -23.94 -14.04
C SER A 40 16.16 -23.15 -14.56
N ALA A 41 15.78 -23.37 -15.81
CA ALA A 41 14.58 -22.79 -16.39
C ALA A 41 13.28 -23.36 -15.75
N ASP A 42 13.29 -24.64 -15.35
CA ASP A 42 12.16 -25.31 -14.70
C ASP A 42 11.81 -24.70 -13.33
N ASP A 43 12.80 -24.06 -12.70
CA ASP A 43 12.66 -23.35 -11.43
C ASP A 43 11.96 -21.99 -11.57
N ARG A 44 11.60 -21.58 -12.80
CA ARG A 44 11.00 -20.27 -13.15
C ARG A 44 9.56 -20.41 -13.68
N SER A 45 8.78 -21.30 -13.10
CA SER A 45 7.35 -21.41 -13.45
C SER A 45 6.54 -20.19 -12.97
N LEU A 46 5.49 -19.81 -13.68
CA LEU A 46 4.64 -18.66 -13.28
C LEU A 46 3.94 -18.85 -11.93
N ARG A 47 3.77 -20.10 -11.48
CA ARG A 47 3.13 -20.42 -10.19
C ARG A 47 4.12 -20.61 -9.03
N ARG A 48 5.42 -20.68 -9.35
CA ARG A 48 6.51 -20.87 -8.39
C ARG A 48 7.82 -20.44 -9.03
N MET A 49 8.46 -19.47 -8.41
CA MET A 49 9.82 -19.07 -8.70
C MET A 49 10.73 -19.59 -7.59
N LYS A 50 11.73 -20.40 -7.92
CA LYS A 50 12.74 -20.85 -6.97
C LYS A 50 13.99 -19.98 -7.13
N LEU A 51 14.25 -19.17 -6.12
CA LEU A 51 15.52 -18.47 -5.96
C LEU A 51 16.55 -19.42 -5.38
N ASN A 52 17.84 -19.11 -5.53
CA ASN A 52 18.97 -19.94 -5.09
C ASN A 52 18.87 -20.32 -3.61
N HIS A 53 18.29 -19.45 -2.79
CA HIS A 53 18.21 -19.62 -1.34
C HIS A 53 16.78 -19.81 -0.80
N MET A 54 15.72 -19.62 -1.61
CA MET A 54 14.34 -19.76 -1.15
C MET A 54 13.31 -19.90 -2.28
N PRO A 55 12.18 -20.58 -2.05
CA PRO A 55 11.06 -20.56 -2.97
C PRO A 55 10.12 -19.37 -2.73
N LEU A 56 9.64 -18.79 -3.83
CA LEU A 56 8.52 -17.86 -3.90
C LEU A 56 7.33 -18.58 -4.55
N HIS A 57 6.25 -18.75 -3.79
CA HIS A 57 5.03 -19.41 -4.22
C HIS A 57 3.97 -18.36 -4.56
N LEU A 58 3.34 -18.50 -5.73
CA LEU A 58 2.18 -17.70 -6.10
C LEU A 58 0.91 -18.49 -5.74
N ALA A 59 -0.02 -17.82 -5.07
CA ALA A 59 -1.32 -18.35 -4.74
C ALA A 59 -2.39 -17.28 -5.02
N TRP A 60 -3.65 -17.71 -5.04
CA TRP A 60 -4.77 -16.82 -5.26
C TRP A 60 -5.91 -17.14 -4.30
N ALA A 61 -6.65 -16.11 -3.91
CA ALA A 61 -7.63 -16.17 -2.84
C ALA A 61 -8.73 -17.23 -3.10
N ARG A 62 -9.09 -17.47 -4.37
CA ARG A 62 -10.08 -18.47 -4.78
C ARG A 62 -9.61 -19.93 -4.71
N SER A 63 -8.34 -20.22 -4.41
CA SER A 63 -7.84 -21.60 -4.33
C SER A 63 -7.43 -21.99 -2.92
N ALA A 64 -8.39 -22.56 -2.17
CA ALA A 64 -8.13 -23.13 -0.85
C ALA A 64 -7.02 -24.19 -0.87
N ALA A 65 -6.97 -25.02 -1.93
CA ALA A 65 -5.92 -26.02 -2.12
C ALA A 65 -4.52 -25.39 -2.21
N ARG A 66 -4.37 -24.29 -2.96
CA ARG A 66 -3.08 -23.57 -3.07
C ARG A 66 -2.69 -22.91 -1.76
N LEU A 67 -3.61 -22.20 -1.11
CA LEU A 67 -3.38 -21.54 0.17
C LEU A 67 -3.04 -22.54 1.28
N ALA A 68 -3.57 -23.76 1.19
CA ALA A 68 -3.30 -24.83 2.14
C ALA A 68 -2.03 -25.66 1.84
N SER A 69 -1.42 -25.50 0.67
CA SER A 69 -0.49 -26.50 0.12
C SER A 69 0.90 -26.55 0.76
N LYS A 70 1.45 -25.43 1.22
CA LYS A 70 2.86 -25.32 1.64
C LYS A 70 2.99 -24.56 2.96
N ALA A 71 3.85 -25.04 3.85
CA ALA A 71 4.31 -24.24 4.98
C ALA A 71 5.22 -23.12 4.46
N VAL A 72 4.95 -21.88 4.86
CA VAL A 72 5.71 -20.71 4.43
C VAL A 72 6.01 -19.82 5.62
N LYS A 73 7.17 -19.17 5.62
CA LYS A 73 7.57 -18.27 6.70
C LYS A 73 6.93 -16.90 6.55
N HIS A 74 6.95 -16.38 5.32
CA HIS A 74 6.41 -15.04 5.03
C HIS A 74 5.24 -15.15 4.07
N VAL A 75 4.24 -14.30 4.27
CA VAL A 75 3.07 -14.20 3.39
C VAL A 75 2.88 -12.73 3.02
N ILE A 76 2.67 -12.50 1.73
CA ILE A 76 2.29 -11.21 1.17
C ILE A 76 0.89 -11.37 0.60
N PHE A 77 -0.07 -10.63 1.12
CA PHE A 77 -1.40 -10.53 0.57
C PHE A 77 -1.55 -9.20 -0.16
N ASP A 78 -1.75 -9.28 -1.46
CA ASP A 78 -1.95 -8.13 -2.32
C ASP A 78 -3.42 -8.01 -2.72
N GLU A 79 -3.92 -6.78 -2.82
CA GLU A 79 -5.32 -6.43 -3.11
C GLU A 79 -6.35 -7.15 -2.23
N VAL A 80 -6.14 -7.18 -0.91
CA VAL A 80 -6.98 -7.98 0.02
C VAL A 80 -8.46 -7.61 0.04
N ASP A 81 -8.82 -6.37 -0.30
CA ASP A 81 -10.24 -5.98 -0.33
C ASP A 81 -10.97 -6.54 -1.55
N LYS A 82 -10.24 -7.03 -2.57
CA LYS A 82 -10.82 -7.70 -3.74
C LYS A 82 -10.97 -9.21 -3.53
N TYR A 83 -10.58 -9.75 -2.38
CA TYR A 83 -10.70 -11.18 -2.12
C TYR A 83 -12.18 -11.58 -2.02
N PRO A 84 -12.54 -12.77 -2.52
CA PRO A 84 -13.89 -13.26 -2.33
C PRO A 84 -14.19 -13.37 -0.84
N ALA A 85 -15.38 -12.94 -0.44
CA ALA A 85 -15.92 -13.32 0.85
C ALA A 85 -15.93 -14.85 0.94
N ALA A 86 -15.71 -15.42 2.14
CA ALA A 86 -15.74 -16.86 2.33
C ALA A 86 -17.02 -17.44 1.73
N SER A 87 -16.88 -18.28 0.71
CA SER A 87 -17.96 -18.78 -0.15
C SER A 87 -19.00 -19.62 0.60
N SER A 88 -18.69 -20.05 1.83
CA SER A 88 -19.62 -20.76 2.72
C SER A 88 -19.18 -20.65 4.19
N LYS A 89 -20.10 -20.90 5.14
CA LYS A 89 -19.78 -21.03 6.58
C LYS A 89 -18.77 -22.16 6.90
N LYS A 90 -18.46 -23.05 5.95
CA LYS A 90 -17.59 -24.22 6.14
C LYS A 90 -16.15 -23.99 5.70
N GLU A 91 -15.89 -23.02 4.83
CA GLU A 91 -14.54 -22.71 4.36
C GLU A 91 -13.97 -21.53 5.15
N ALA A 92 -12.74 -21.68 5.67
CA ALA A 92 -12.04 -20.57 6.30
C ALA A 92 -11.72 -19.50 5.25
N ASP A 93 -11.69 -18.23 5.66
CA ASP A 93 -11.34 -17.16 4.74
C ASP A 93 -9.93 -17.33 4.16
N PRO A 94 -9.67 -16.82 2.94
CA PRO A 94 -8.40 -17.03 2.26
C PRO A 94 -7.16 -16.59 3.06
N MET A 95 -7.26 -15.48 3.80
CA MET A 95 -6.14 -15.00 4.63
C MET A 95 -5.87 -15.95 5.78
N SER A 96 -6.91 -16.41 6.48
CA SER A 96 -6.78 -17.41 7.55
C SER A 96 -6.15 -18.72 7.07
N LEU A 97 -6.43 -19.16 5.84
CA LEU A 97 -5.83 -20.38 5.27
C LEU A 97 -4.31 -20.23 5.12
N ALA A 98 -3.86 -19.11 4.55
CA ALA A 98 -2.44 -18.80 4.35
C ALA A 98 -1.73 -18.47 5.67
N ASP A 99 -2.35 -17.75 6.61
CA ASP A 99 -1.77 -17.45 7.92
C ASP A 99 -1.45 -18.72 8.72
N LYS A 100 -2.30 -19.75 8.60
CA LYS A 100 -2.05 -21.07 9.20
C LYS A 100 -0.78 -21.74 8.63
N ARG A 101 -0.29 -21.35 7.45
CA ARG A 101 0.95 -21.90 6.86
C ARG A 101 2.21 -21.42 7.57
N GLN A 102 2.10 -20.35 8.35
CA GLN A 102 3.22 -19.82 9.13
C GLN A 102 3.31 -20.38 10.55
N ARG A 103 2.46 -21.36 10.93
CA ARG A 103 2.40 -21.89 12.31
C ARG A 103 3.74 -22.38 12.86
N THR A 104 4.58 -22.98 12.00
CA THR A 104 5.91 -23.47 12.38
C THR A 104 6.96 -22.35 12.52
N TYR A 105 6.67 -21.14 12.04
CA TYR A 105 7.57 -19.99 11.99
C TYR A 105 7.15 -18.86 12.94
N ARG A 106 6.60 -19.22 14.11
CA ARG A 106 5.91 -18.29 15.01
C ARG A 106 6.73 -17.08 15.48
N TRP A 107 8.06 -17.19 15.50
CA TRP A 107 8.95 -16.19 16.12
C TRP A 107 9.43 -15.10 15.17
N ASP A 108 9.54 -15.40 13.88
CA ASP A 108 10.21 -14.54 12.91
C ASP A 108 9.51 -14.51 11.54
N LYS A 109 8.25 -14.98 11.49
CA LYS A 109 7.36 -14.77 10.35
C LYS A 109 7.03 -13.30 10.12
N LYS A 110 6.64 -12.97 8.89
CA LYS A 110 6.10 -11.66 8.51
C LYS A 110 4.87 -11.87 7.65
N THR A 111 3.80 -11.14 7.95
CA THR A 111 2.58 -11.10 7.15
C THR A 111 2.37 -9.67 6.71
N LEU A 112 2.36 -9.44 5.40
CA LEU A 112 2.15 -8.14 4.79
C LEU A 112 0.79 -8.16 4.10
N LYS A 113 0.02 -7.08 4.26
CA LYS A 113 -1.30 -6.92 3.64
C LYS A 113 -1.33 -5.57 2.94
N PHE A 114 -1.67 -5.58 1.65
CA PHE A 114 -1.78 -4.40 0.81
C PHE A 114 -3.15 -4.38 0.14
N SER A 115 -3.76 -3.20 0.06
CA SER A 115 -4.94 -2.94 -0.75
C SER A 115 -5.18 -1.44 -0.80
N SER A 116 -5.86 -1.00 -1.85
CA SER A 116 -6.60 0.26 -1.77
C SER A 116 -7.91 -0.01 -1.01
N PRO A 117 -8.26 0.75 0.04
CA PRO A 117 -9.49 0.55 0.77
C PRO A 117 -10.70 0.86 -0.12
N THR A 118 -11.65 -0.06 -0.21
CA THR A 118 -12.90 0.13 -0.99
C THR A 118 -14.09 0.50 -0.14
N VAL A 119 -14.20 -0.10 1.05
CA VAL A 119 -15.29 0.14 2.02
C VAL A 119 -14.73 0.14 3.44
N GLU A 120 -15.40 0.82 4.36
CA GLU A 120 -14.95 0.93 5.76
C GLU A 120 -14.95 -0.44 6.47
N GLU A 121 -15.80 -1.37 6.06
CA GLU A 121 -15.83 -2.73 6.60
C GLU A 121 -14.85 -3.68 5.90
N GLY A 122 -14.01 -3.15 5.01
CA GLY A 122 -13.06 -3.90 4.19
C GLY A 122 -11.95 -4.58 5.00
N PRO A 123 -11.40 -5.71 4.52
CA PRO A 123 -10.27 -6.40 5.15
C PRO A 123 -9.08 -5.51 5.50
N ILE A 124 -8.66 -4.61 4.60
CA ILE A 124 -7.50 -3.74 4.84
C ILE A 124 -7.80 -2.70 5.92
N TRP A 125 -9.01 -2.12 5.93
CA TRP A 125 -9.40 -1.10 6.90
C TRP A 125 -9.51 -1.70 8.31
N LYS A 126 -10.16 -2.86 8.44
CA LYS A 126 -10.17 -3.63 9.68
C LYS A 126 -8.76 -3.97 10.14
N GLY A 127 -7.91 -4.44 9.23
CA GLY A 127 -6.51 -4.74 9.52
C GLY A 127 -5.72 -3.52 10.04
N LEU A 128 -5.97 -2.34 9.48
CA LEU A 128 -5.36 -1.08 9.91
C LEU A 128 -5.79 -0.72 11.35
N HIS A 129 -7.08 -0.83 11.67
CA HIS A 129 -7.61 -0.55 13.01
C HIS A 129 -7.13 -1.53 14.08
N GLU A 130 -6.81 -2.76 13.68
CA GLU A 130 -6.24 -3.79 14.57
C GLU A 130 -4.73 -3.63 14.81
N CYS A 131 -4.07 -2.64 14.21
CA CYS A 131 -2.64 -2.42 14.39
C CYS A 131 -2.32 -1.81 15.76
N ASN A 132 -1.18 -2.18 16.32
CA ASN A 132 -0.72 -1.61 17.60
C ASN A 132 -0.25 -0.17 17.43
N ALA A 133 0.32 0.14 16.27
CA ALA A 133 0.74 1.46 15.86
C ALA A 133 0.32 1.71 14.42
N VAL A 134 -0.26 2.88 14.15
CA VAL A 134 -0.61 3.33 12.80
C VAL A 134 0.23 4.56 12.50
N PHE A 135 0.85 4.59 11.33
CA PHE A 135 1.68 5.70 10.90
C PHE A 135 1.01 6.44 9.75
N HIS A 136 1.05 7.76 9.84
CA HIS A 136 0.72 8.67 8.77
C HIS A 136 1.97 9.36 8.29
N TYR A 137 2.04 9.61 6.98
CA TYR A 137 3.16 10.36 6.43
C TYR A 137 2.88 11.85 6.55
N HIS A 138 3.83 12.60 7.08
CA HIS A 138 3.71 14.05 7.23
C HIS A 138 4.63 14.71 6.21
N ALA A 139 4.05 15.40 5.24
CA ALA A 139 4.80 16.20 4.27
C ALA A 139 5.34 17.48 4.94
N ARG A 140 6.56 17.87 4.58
CA ARG A 140 7.22 19.05 5.13
C ARG A 140 7.02 20.25 4.21
N CYS A 141 6.36 21.29 4.70
CA CYS A 141 6.12 22.49 3.92
C CYS A 141 7.44 23.08 3.36
N PRO A 142 7.59 23.28 2.04
CA PRO A 142 8.80 23.86 1.47
C PRO A 142 9.04 25.32 1.86
N ALA A 143 8.00 26.04 2.30
CA ALA A 143 8.07 27.45 2.67
C ALA A 143 8.40 27.66 4.17
N CYS A 144 7.73 26.93 5.06
CA CYS A 144 7.86 27.15 6.52
C CYS A 144 8.45 25.96 7.29
N GLY A 145 8.68 24.81 6.65
CA GLY A 145 9.24 23.61 7.29
C GLY A 145 8.27 22.84 8.18
N PHE A 146 7.02 23.29 8.34
CA PHE A 146 6.01 22.62 9.14
C PHE A 146 5.63 21.24 8.57
N LEU A 147 5.54 20.24 9.44
CA LEU A 147 5.18 18.85 9.08
C LEU A 147 3.67 18.66 9.25
N GLN A 148 2.99 18.25 8.19
CA GLN A 148 1.54 18.06 8.20
C GLN A 148 1.12 16.83 7.39
N ARG A 149 0.04 16.18 7.83
CA ARG A 149 -0.67 15.20 7.00
C ARG A 149 -1.35 15.95 5.85
N LEU A 150 -1.26 15.41 4.63
CA LEU A 150 -2.03 15.87 3.49
C LEU A 150 -3.44 15.30 3.53
N GLU A 151 -4.41 16.19 3.54
CA GLU A 151 -5.83 15.91 3.59
C GLU A 151 -6.53 16.68 2.48
N PHE A 152 -7.65 16.18 1.97
CA PHE A 152 -8.41 16.95 0.97
C PHE A 152 -9.25 18.03 1.65
N THR A 153 -9.84 17.67 2.79
CA THR A 153 -10.65 18.53 3.67
C THR A 153 -10.20 18.24 5.10
N ALA A 154 -10.07 19.29 5.91
CA ALA A 154 -9.72 19.18 7.32
C ALA A 154 -10.92 18.75 8.17
N GLU A 155 -10.66 18.41 9.44
CA GLU A 155 -11.67 17.97 10.40
C GLU A 155 -12.77 19.02 10.66
N ASP A 156 -12.42 20.31 10.57
CA ASP A 156 -13.38 21.42 10.69
C ASP A 156 -14.20 21.68 9.40
N GLY A 157 -14.01 20.86 8.37
CA GLY A 157 -14.67 20.98 7.07
C GLY A 157 -14.00 21.97 6.12
N SER A 158 -12.92 22.66 6.51
CA SER A 158 -12.22 23.58 5.62
C SER A 158 -11.44 22.82 4.53
N PRO A 159 -11.51 23.26 3.26
CA PRO A 159 -10.75 22.61 2.19
C PRO A 159 -9.24 22.83 2.40
N ARG A 160 -8.45 21.83 2.02
CA ARG A 160 -6.99 21.91 1.96
C ARG A 160 -6.49 21.86 0.53
N VAL A 161 -7.23 21.19 -0.35
CA VAL A 161 -7.09 21.33 -1.80
C VAL A 161 -8.06 22.41 -2.27
N GLY A 162 -7.54 23.46 -2.90
CA GLY A 162 -8.31 24.57 -3.44
C GLY A 162 -8.19 24.67 -4.96
N TRP A 163 -9.11 25.40 -5.58
CA TRP A 163 -9.15 25.78 -7.00
C TRP A 163 -9.96 27.08 -7.13
N PRO A 164 -9.92 27.81 -8.27
CA PRO A 164 -10.64 29.06 -8.43
C PRO A 164 -12.16 28.92 -8.20
N GLU A 165 -12.73 29.84 -7.41
CA GLU A 165 -14.13 29.78 -6.98
C GLU A 165 -15.12 29.93 -8.13
N ASP A 166 -14.73 30.51 -9.25
CA ASP A 166 -15.55 30.68 -10.46
C ASP A 166 -15.50 29.46 -11.40
N VAL A 167 -14.60 28.50 -11.14
CA VAL A 167 -14.45 27.29 -11.96
C VAL A 167 -15.11 26.10 -11.26
N ARG A 168 -16.09 25.48 -11.93
CA ARG A 168 -16.79 24.27 -11.47
C ARG A 168 -16.71 23.10 -12.43
N ASP A 169 -16.23 23.33 -13.65
CA ASP A 169 -16.01 22.25 -14.62
C ASP A 169 -14.78 21.42 -14.24
N PRO A 170 -14.95 20.12 -13.91
CA PRO A 170 -13.82 19.24 -13.59
C PRO A 170 -12.83 19.10 -14.75
N GLY A 171 -13.31 19.14 -16.00
CA GLY A 171 -12.45 19.02 -17.18
C GLY A 171 -11.46 20.18 -17.26
N ARG A 172 -11.96 21.41 -17.10
CA ARG A 172 -11.14 22.62 -17.05
C ARG A 172 -10.12 22.64 -15.91
N ILE A 173 -10.52 22.26 -14.68
CA ILE A 173 -9.61 22.21 -13.51
C ILE A 173 -8.42 21.28 -13.78
N GLU A 174 -8.70 20.14 -14.42
CA GLU A 174 -7.71 19.14 -14.80
C GLU A 174 -6.79 19.65 -15.91
N SER A 175 -7.34 20.14 -17.03
CA SER A 175 -6.54 20.55 -18.20
C SER A 175 -5.71 21.81 -17.97
N GLU A 176 -6.18 22.74 -17.13
CA GLU A 176 -5.50 24.01 -16.85
C GLU A 176 -4.65 23.96 -15.56
N HIS A 177 -4.53 22.81 -14.89
CA HIS A 177 -3.77 22.64 -13.64
C HIS A 177 -4.11 23.68 -12.54
N LEU A 178 -5.40 23.94 -12.35
CA LEU A 178 -5.88 25.04 -11.49
C LEU A 178 -5.87 24.76 -9.99
N ALA A 179 -5.62 23.54 -9.54
CA ALA A 179 -5.70 23.20 -8.12
C ALA A 179 -4.37 23.38 -7.38
N TRP A 180 -4.46 23.68 -6.09
CA TRP A 180 -3.32 23.80 -5.19
C TRP A 180 -3.60 23.12 -3.85
N TYR A 181 -2.54 22.85 -3.10
CA TYR A 181 -2.63 22.44 -1.70
C TYR A 181 -2.27 23.60 -0.76
N GLU A 182 -3.09 23.92 0.22
CA GLU A 182 -2.82 24.97 1.21
C GLU A 182 -2.15 24.42 2.47
N CYS A 183 -0.97 24.95 2.81
CA CYS A 183 -0.30 24.62 4.06
C CYS A 183 -1.12 25.06 5.28
N VAL A 184 -1.35 24.14 6.23
CA VAL A 184 -2.11 24.44 7.45
C VAL A 184 -1.51 25.56 8.30
N GLN A 185 -0.18 25.74 8.25
CA GLN A 185 0.54 26.67 9.11
C GLN A 185 0.79 28.03 8.47
N CYS A 186 1.46 28.08 7.32
CA CYS A 186 1.82 29.36 6.70
C CYS A 186 0.89 29.80 5.56
N LYS A 187 -0.14 29.01 5.25
CA LYS A 187 -1.12 29.30 4.18
C LYS A 187 -0.54 29.40 2.77
N ALA A 188 0.73 29.03 2.59
CA ALA A 188 1.32 28.92 1.25
C ALA A 188 0.57 27.89 0.42
N HIS A 189 0.24 28.27 -0.82
CA HIS A 189 -0.31 27.38 -1.83
C HIS A 189 0.81 26.60 -2.52
N TRP A 190 0.60 25.30 -2.67
CA TRP A 190 1.53 24.39 -3.32
C TRP A 190 0.93 23.94 -4.63
N ASP A 191 1.66 24.16 -5.72
CA ASP A 191 1.45 23.40 -6.95
C ASP A 191 1.94 21.94 -6.80
N ASP A 192 1.79 21.14 -7.85
CA ASP A 192 2.25 19.75 -7.84
C ASP A 192 3.76 19.62 -7.54
N TYR A 193 4.59 20.54 -8.07
CA TYR A 193 6.03 20.53 -7.84
C TYR A 193 6.38 20.78 -6.37
N GLN A 194 5.76 21.79 -5.75
CA GLN A 194 5.94 22.13 -4.35
C GLN A 194 5.39 21.03 -3.45
N ARG A 195 4.25 20.42 -3.81
CA ARG A 195 3.71 19.24 -3.12
C ARG A 195 4.70 18.08 -3.18
N ASP A 196 5.27 17.76 -4.34
CA ASP A 196 6.22 16.65 -4.49
C ASP A 196 7.49 16.87 -3.67
N LYS A 197 7.99 18.11 -3.66
CA LYS A 197 9.09 18.52 -2.78
C LYS A 197 8.71 18.36 -1.30
N ALA A 198 7.48 18.73 -0.93
CA ALA A 198 6.99 18.62 0.43
C ALA A 198 6.93 17.15 0.89
N VAL A 199 6.41 16.27 0.04
CA VAL A 199 6.34 14.83 0.28
C VAL A 199 7.75 14.25 0.40
N LYS A 200 8.68 14.60 -0.50
CA LYS A 200 10.06 14.09 -0.45
C LYS A 200 10.81 14.43 0.85
N LEU A 201 10.47 15.57 1.47
CA LEU A 201 11.07 16.05 2.71
C LEU A 201 10.29 15.63 3.98
N GLY A 202 9.25 14.81 3.79
CA GLY A 202 8.37 14.34 4.84
C GLY A 202 8.93 13.16 5.64
N GLU A 203 8.17 12.74 6.65
CA GLU A 203 8.52 11.65 7.54
C GLU A 203 7.28 10.92 8.05
N TRP A 204 7.46 9.66 8.42
CA TRP A 204 6.40 8.86 9.04
C TRP A 204 6.28 9.21 10.53
N ARG A 205 5.05 9.47 10.98
CA ARG A 205 4.75 9.75 12.39
C ARG A 205 3.62 8.86 12.88
N GLU A 206 3.76 8.35 14.10
CA GLU A 206 2.73 7.54 14.73
C GLU A 206 1.50 8.42 15.03
N ALA A 207 0.32 7.92 14.68
CA ALA A 207 -0.90 8.71 14.59
C ALA A 207 -1.35 9.33 15.92
N ARG A 208 -1.03 8.70 17.06
CA ARG A 208 -1.47 9.17 18.39
C ARG A 208 -0.44 10.05 19.09
N THR A 209 0.84 9.71 18.96
CA THR A 209 1.94 10.34 19.70
C THR A 209 2.71 11.37 18.87
N GLY A 210 2.60 11.30 17.54
CA GLY A 210 3.38 12.13 16.62
C GLY A 210 4.87 11.78 16.59
N THR A 211 5.28 10.67 17.22
CA THR A 211 6.67 10.20 17.27
C THR A 211 7.11 9.71 15.89
N GLU A 212 8.34 10.00 15.48
CA GLU A 212 8.93 9.50 14.23
C GLU A 212 9.01 7.96 14.22
N LEU A 213 8.85 7.36 13.05
CA LEU A 213 8.77 5.90 12.84
C LEU A 213 9.87 5.11 13.54
N PHE A 214 11.14 5.35 13.24
CA PHE A 214 12.22 4.54 13.81
C PHE A 214 12.36 4.78 15.31
N ALA A 215 12.22 6.02 15.77
CA ALA A 215 12.18 6.33 17.19
C ALA A 215 11.06 5.58 17.93
N TYR A 216 9.87 5.48 17.33
CA TYR A 216 8.75 4.74 17.90
C TYR A 216 9.01 3.23 17.92
N LEU A 217 9.51 2.67 16.79
CA LEU A 217 9.77 1.24 16.65
C LEU A 217 10.83 0.76 17.64
N ASP A 218 11.89 1.55 17.87
CA ASP A 218 12.95 1.22 18.82
C ASP A 218 12.43 1.17 20.26
N ALA A 219 11.56 2.12 20.63
CA ALA A 219 11.01 2.22 21.97
C ALA A 219 9.91 1.18 22.26
N HIS A 220 9.03 0.88 21.30
CA HIS A 220 7.79 0.13 21.58
C HIS A 220 7.75 -1.27 20.99
N ARG A 221 8.53 -1.56 19.93
CA ARG A 221 8.55 -2.85 19.22
C ARG A 221 7.15 -3.43 18.95
N PRO A 222 6.23 -2.66 18.31
CA PRO A 222 4.85 -3.09 18.07
C PRO A 222 4.78 -4.37 17.23
N ALA A 223 3.88 -5.29 17.59
CA ALA A 223 3.71 -6.55 16.87
C ALA A 223 3.01 -6.36 15.51
N ARG A 224 2.14 -5.36 15.39
CA ARG A 224 1.39 -5.00 14.17
C ARG A 224 1.54 -3.51 13.88
N VAL A 225 1.98 -3.19 12.68
CA VAL A 225 2.21 -1.82 12.22
C VAL A 225 1.38 -1.56 10.98
N GLY A 226 0.64 -0.45 10.99
CA GLY A 226 -0.22 0.00 9.90
C GLY A 226 0.30 1.27 9.25
N PHE A 227 0.06 1.41 7.96
CA PHE A 227 0.38 2.61 7.19
C PHE A 227 -0.82 2.99 6.33
N HIS A 228 -1.11 4.29 6.22
CA HIS A 228 -2.19 4.79 5.38
C HIS A 228 -1.76 6.08 4.65
N LEU A 229 -1.97 6.10 3.33
CA LEU A 229 -1.64 7.20 2.44
C LEU A 229 -2.82 7.46 1.50
N SER A 230 -3.05 8.73 1.18
CA SER A 230 -4.02 9.15 0.16
C SER A 230 -3.33 9.41 -1.19
N ALA A 231 -4.12 9.62 -2.24
CA ALA A 231 -3.61 10.01 -3.55
C ALA A 231 -2.83 11.33 -3.55
N LEU A 232 -3.05 12.20 -2.55
CA LEU A 232 -2.36 13.48 -2.40
C LEU A 232 -0.84 13.34 -2.23
N TYR A 233 -0.32 12.15 -1.90
CA TYR A 233 1.12 11.90 -1.80
C TYR A 233 1.74 11.40 -3.11
N SER A 234 0.93 11.08 -4.12
CA SER A 234 1.40 10.48 -5.37
C SER A 234 1.98 11.50 -6.33
N GLN A 235 3.22 11.28 -6.78
CA GLN A 235 3.85 12.06 -7.87
C GLN A 235 3.20 11.82 -9.24
N PHE A 236 2.32 10.81 -9.34
CA PHE A 236 1.65 10.42 -10.58
C PHE A 236 0.20 10.87 -10.64
N VAL A 237 -0.32 11.48 -9.57
CA VAL A 237 -1.70 12.02 -9.51
C VAL A 237 -1.59 13.49 -9.16
N SER A 238 -2.05 14.35 -10.05
CA SER A 238 -2.00 15.80 -9.82
C SER A 238 -3.02 16.24 -8.76
N LEU A 239 -2.75 17.39 -8.12
CA LEU A 239 -3.74 18.06 -7.26
C LEU A 239 -5.03 18.36 -8.02
N SER A 240 -4.90 18.76 -9.29
CA SER A 240 -6.02 19.03 -10.19
C SER A 240 -6.85 17.81 -10.54
N GLU A 241 -6.22 16.66 -10.80
CA GLU A 241 -6.91 15.39 -11.00
C GLU A 241 -7.70 14.99 -9.74
N THR A 242 -7.09 15.18 -8.56
CA THR A 242 -7.76 14.90 -7.28
C THR A 242 -8.97 15.82 -7.06
N ALA A 243 -8.83 17.11 -7.37
CA ALA A 243 -9.90 18.10 -7.29
C ALA A 243 -11.04 17.80 -8.29
N ALA A 244 -10.69 17.47 -9.54
CA ALA A 244 -11.66 17.11 -10.56
C ALA A 244 -12.43 15.83 -10.18
N ALA A 245 -11.74 14.81 -9.67
CA ALA A 245 -12.38 13.59 -9.17
C ALA A 245 -13.33 13.85 -8.00
N PHE A 246 -12.99 14.79 -7.10
CA PHE A 246 -13.87 15.21 -6.01
C PHE A 246 -15.15 15.88 -6.52
N LEU A 247 -15.03 16.79 -7.48
CA LEU A 247 -16.19 17.46 -8.08
C LEU A 247 -17.09 16.49 -8.85
N ARG A 248 -16.51 15.54 -9.60
CA ARG A 248 -17.26 14.48 -10.31
C ARG A 248 -18.08 13.59 -9.37
N LYS A 249 -17.63 13.38 -8.12
CA LYS A 249 -18.37 12.59 -7.12
C LYS A 249 -19.47 13.35 -6.39
N LYS A 250 -19.42 14.70 -6.40
CA LYS A 250 -20.45 15.55 -5.77
C LYS A 250 -21.64 15.82 -6.67
N ASN A 251 -21.46 15.68 -7.98
CA ASN A 251 -22.52 15.74 -8.99
C ASN A 251 -23.15 14.36 -9.19
#